data_AF-A0A956RC32-F1
#
_entry.id   AF-A0A956RC32-F1
#
_cell.length_a   1.000
_cell.length_b   1.000
_cell.length_c   1.000
_cell.angle_alpha   90.00
_cell.angle_beta   90.00
_cell.angle_gamma   90.00
#
_symmetry.space_group_name_H-M   'P 1'
#
loop_
_entity.id
_entity.type
_entity.pdbx_description
1 polymer ?
#
loop_
_entity_poly.entity_id
_entity_poly.type
_entity_poly.pdbx_seq_one_letter_code
_entity_poly.pdbx_strand_id
1 'polypeptide(L)'
;MSEPLPVPRFDASGQAPGAATERRRRLLLLAGGALVLALVVSSVANRSRASLRCVDGQLVPYRGRLLPVGEEPYEDEAFPPLRIPAASCEDELFESHGAFEERYVELAFSQAGPGP
;
A
#
# COMPACT_ATOMS: atom_id res chain seq x y z
N MET A 1 34.13 -51.26 39.93
CA MET A 1 34.73 -50.59 38.76
C MET A 1 33.64 -49.74 38.16
N SER A 2 33.73 -48.41 38.30
CA SER A 2 32.68 -47.47 37.89
C SER A 2 33.29 -46.50 36.89
N GLU A 3 32.76 -46.48 35.67
CA GLU A 3 33.15 -45.52 34.64
C GLU A 3 32.67 -44.10 35.01
N PRO A 4 33.50 -43.05 34.80
CA PRO A 4 33.06 -41.68 35.03
C PRO A 4 32.13 -41.22 33.91
N LEU A 5 30.96 -40.69 34.29
CA LEU A 5 29.99 -40.04 33.40
C LEU A 5 30.63 -38.83 32.68
N PRO A 6 30.25 -38.56 31.42
CA PRO A 6 30.80 -37.44 30.66
C PRO A 6 30.35 -36.12 31.27
N VAL A 7 31.31 -35.35 31.77
CA VAL A 7 31.07 -33.99 32.29
C VAL A 7 30.88 -33.04 31.11
N PRO A 8 29.77 -32.31 31.03
CA PRO A 8 29.58 -31.30 30.00
C PRO A 8 30.62 -30.18 30.18
N ARG A 9 31.44 -29.94 29.15
CA ARG A 9 32.34 -28.78 29.11
C ARG A 9 31.49 -27.53 28.88
N PHE A 10 31.40 -26.70 29.90
CA PHE A 10 30.98 -25.30 29.78
C PHE A 10 32.24 -24.44 29.74
N ASP A 11 32.38 -23.61 28.70
CA ASP A 11 33.40 -22.58 28.67
C ASP A 11 33.13 -21.53 29.77
N ALA A 12 34.20 -20.85 30.20
CA ALA A 12 34.27 -19.96 31.38
C ALA A 12 33.28 -18.77 31.40
N SER A 13 32.41 -18.63 30.41
CA SER A 13 31.36 -17.60 30.30
C SER A 13 29.94 -18.13 30.49
N GLY A 14 29.74 -19.45 30.68
CA GLY A 14 28.41 -20.04 30.92
C GLY A 14 27.40 -19.85 29.77
N GLN A 15 27.85 -19.39 28.60
CA GLN A 15 26.99 -19.13 27.45
C GLN A 15 27.18 -20.21 26.40
N ALA A 16 26.15 -21.03 26.24
CA ALA A 16 26.07 -21.99 25.14
C ALA A 16 26.23 -21.25 23.81
N PRO A 17 27.15 -21.68 22.91
CA PRO A 17 27.40 -21.03 21.62
C PRO A 17 26.18 -20.99 20.68
N GLY A 18 25.07 -21.65 21.05
CA GLY A 18 23.78 -21.61 20.35
C GLY A 18 22.84 -20.47 20.78
N ALA A 19 23.02 -19.84 21.96
CA ALA A 19 22.04 -18.88 22.47
C ALA A 19 22.12 -17.51 21.77
N ALA A 20 23.32 -17.07 21.42
CA ALA A 20 23.55 -15.81 20.71
C ALA A 20 23.16 -15.89 19.22
N THR A 21 23.42 -17.04 18.60
CA THR A 21 23.02 -17.37 17.21
C THR A 21 21.51 -17.53 17.08
N GLU A 22 20.86 -18.20 18.05
CA GLU A 22 19.40 -18.33 18.09
C GLU A 22 18.69 -16.98 18.29
N ARG A 23 19.22 -16.10 19.15
CA ARG A 23 18.70 -14.73 19.30
C ARG A 23 18.85 -13.89 18.03
N ARG A 24 20.00 -13.95 17.35
CA ARG A 24 20.20 -13.25 16.06
C ARG A 24 19.24 -13.76 14.98
N ARG A 25 19.02 -15.07 14.90
CA ARG A 25 18.10 -15.66 13.94
C ARG A 25 16.66 -15.18 14.17
N ARG A 26 16.22 -15.13 15.43
CA ARG A 26 14.89 -14.57 15.79
C ARG A 26 14.75 -13.10 15.43
N LEU A 27 15.77 -12.28 15.70
CA LEU A 27 15.76 -10.87 15.32
C LEU A 27 15.68 -10.66 13.80
N LEU A 28 16.42 -11.45 13.01
CA LEU A 28 16.37 -11.38 11.55
C LEU A 28 15.00 -11.81 10.99
N LEU A 29 14.38 -12.83 11.58
CA LEU A 29 13.02 -13.26 11.19
C LEU A 29 11.97 -12.18 11.52
N LEU A 30 12.08 -11.54 12.69
CA LEU A 30 11.18 -10.44 13.06
C LEU A 30 11.39 -9.22 12.17
N ALA A 31 12.63 -8.85 11.88
CA ALA A 31 12.95 -7.73 11.00
C ALA A 31 12.50 -8.00 9.56
N GLY A 32 12.74 -9.20 9.03
CA GLY A 32 12.26 -9.62 7.72
C GLY A 32 10.73 -9.65 7.65
N GLY A 33 10.06 -10.17 8.67
CA GLY A 33 8.60 -10.17 8.78
C GLY A 33 8.02 -8.75 8.80
N ALA A 34 8.64 -7.84 9.57
CA ALA A 34 8.21 -6.44 9.63
C ALA A 34 8.38 -5.73 8.28
N LEU A 35 9.47 -5.99 7.55
CA LEU A 35 9.70 -5.41 6.22
C LEU A 35 8.65 -5.89 5.21
N VAL A 36 8.34 -7.19 5.21
CA VAL A 36 7.30 -7.75 4.32
C VAL A 36 5.94 -7.15 4.65
N LEU A 37 5.59 -7.03 5.94
CA LEU A 37 4.34 -6.41 6.36
C LEU A 37 4.26 -4.94 5.90
N ALA A 38 5.34 -4.17 6.06
CA ALA A 38 5.40 -2.79 5.62
C ALA A 38 5.21 -2.65 4.09
N LEU A 39 5.82 -3.55 3.30
CA LEU A 39 5.64 -3.59 1.85
C LEU A 39 4.20 -3.97 1.46
N VAL A 40 3.58 -4.94 2.14
CA VAL A 40 2.18 -5.32 1.89
C VAL A 40 1.23 -4.17 2.24
N VAL A 41 1.40 -3.55 3.40
CA VAL A 41 0.59 -2.40 3.82
C VAL A 41 0.75 -1.24 2.83
N SER A 42 1.99 -0.93 2.43
CA SER A 42 2.27 0.11 1.43
C SER A 42 1.63 -0.24 0.09
N SER A 43 1.68 -1.50 -0.34
CA SER A 43 1.06 -1.95 -1.59
C SER A 43 -0.47 -1.85 -1.53
N VAL A 44 -1.10 -2.19 -0.41
CA VAL A 44 -2.55 -2.09 -0.24
C VAL A 44 -2.98 -0.62 -0.20
N ALA A 45 -2.33 0.19 0.63
CA ALA A 45 -2.59 1.63 0.73
C ALA A 45 -2.38 2.36 -0.61
N ASN A 46 -1.46 1.86 -1.42
CA ASN A 46 -1.21 2.40 -2.74
C ASN A 46 -2.27 1.96 -3.77
N ARG A 47 -2.69 0.69 -3.76
CA ARG A 47 -3.79 0.23 -4.62
C ARG A 47 -5.13 0.91 -4.29
N SER A 48 -5.31 1.39 -3.07
CA SER A 48 -6.50 2.14 -2.67
C SER A 48 -6.45 3.62 -3.01
N ARG A 49 -5.31 4.14 -3.49
CA ARG A 49 -5.23 5.52 -3.98
C ARG A 49 -5.83 5.59 -5.37
N ALA A 50 -6.62 6.63 -5.58
CA ALA A 50 -7.18 6.98 -6.86
C ALA A 50 -6.96 8.49 -7.05
N SER A 51 -6.92 8.92 -8.30
CA SER A 51 -6.78 10.33 -8.66
C SER A 51 -7.70 10.66 -9.82
N LEU A 52 -8.14 11.91 -9.88
CA LEU A 52 -8.80 12.47 -11.05
C LEU A 52 -7.81 13.42 -11.73
N ARG A 53 -7.64 13.27 -13.04
CA ARG A 53 -6.78 14.15 -13.84
C ARG A 53 -7.59 14.87 -14.88
N CYS A 54 -7.31 16.15 -15.08
CA CYS A 54 -7.89 16.92 -16.17
C CYS A 54 -7.16 16.61 -17.48
N VAL A 55 -7.84 15.94 -18.42
CA VAL A 55 -7.34 15.64 -19.76
C VAL A 55 -8.33 16.17 -20.78
N ASP A 56 -7.91 17.13 -21.60
CA ASP A 56 -8.74 17.73 -22.67
C ASP A 56 -10.12 18.24 -22.20
N GLY A 57 -10.17 18.81 -20.99
CA GLY A 57 -11.43 19.31 -20.39
C GLY A 57 -12.34 18.21 -19.82
N GLN A 58 -11.81 17.02 -19.59
CA GLN A 58 -12.50 15.91 -18.94
C GLN A 58 -11.73 15.49 -17.70
N LEU A 59 -12.43 15.20 -16.60
CA LEU A 59 -11.84 14.49 -15.47
C LEU A 59 -11.83 13.01 -15.79
N VAL A 60 -10.63 12.47 -15.92
CA VAL A 60 -10.38 11.05 -16.14
C VAL A 60 -9.93 10.43 -14.81
N PRO A 61 -10.58 9.35 -14.36
CA PRO A 61 -10.14 8.62 -13.18
C PRO A 61 -8.91 7.76 -13.48
N TYR A 62 -7.93 7.80 -12.58
CA TYR A 62 -6.67 7.07 -12.65
C TYR A 62 -6.44 6.24 -11.39
N ARG A 63 -5.82 5.08 -11.57
CA ARG A 63 -5.44 4.21 -10.46
C ARG A 63 -4.08 4.64 -9.91
N GLY A 64 -4.02 4.91 -8.62
CA GLY A 64 -2.78 5.28 -7.93
C GLY A 64 -1.78 4.12 -7.97
N ARG A 65 -0.65 4.35 -8.65
CA ARG A 65 0.57 3.55 -8.45
C ARG A 65 1.64 4.49 -7.90
N LEU A 66 2.26 4.14 -6.76
CA LEU A 66 3.43 4.75 -6.11
C LEU A 66 4.62 5.08 -7.03
N LEU A 67 4.60 4.62 -8.28
CA LEU A 67 5.64 4.85 -9.26
C LEU A 67 5.10 5.79 -10.34
N PRO A 68 5.83 6.87 -10.71
CA PRO A 68 5.44 7.85 -11.73
C PRO A 68 5.40 7.29 -13.17
N VAL A 69 5.41 5.97 -13.34
CA VAL A 69 5.65 5.27 -14.61
C VAL A 69 4.44 4.40 -15.03
N GLY A 70 3.28 4.55 -14.39
CA GLY A 70 2.12 3.72 -14.72
C GLY A 70 0.82 4.18 -14.10
N GLU A 71 0.52 5.47 -14.17
CA GLU A 71 -0.86 5.95 -13.99
C GLU A 71 -1.68 5.41 -15.17
N GLU A 72 -2.39 4.32 -14.94
CA GLU A 72 -3.33 3.76 -15.91
C GLU A 72 -4.72 4.35 -15.65
N PRO A 73 -5.44 4.78 -16.70
CA PRO A 73 -6.82 5.19 -16.55
C PRO A 73 -7.65 4.03 -16.02
N TYR A 74 -8.68 4.33 -15.22
CA TYR A 74 -9.66 3.33 -14.81
C TYR A 74 -10.39 2.84 -16.07
N GLU A 75 -10.19 1.57 -16.43
CA GLU A 75 -10.91 0.91 -17.53
C GLU A 75 -12.28 0.38 -17.10
N ASP A 76 -12.71 0.67 -15.87
CA ASP A 76 -13.99 0.23 -15.34
C ASP A 76 -15.14 1.07 -15.93
N GLU A 77 -16.11 0.40 -16.56
CA GLU A 77 -17.31 1.05 -17.12
C GLU A 77 -18.14 1.80 -16.06
N ALA A 78 -17.93 1.50 -14.77
CA ALA A 78 -18.55 2.23 -13.67
C ALA A 78 -18.08 3.70 -13.54
N PHE A 79 -16.90 4.05 -14.07
CA PHE A 79 -16.30 5.38 -13.92
C PHE A 79 -15.91 6.01 -15.26
N PRO A 80 -16.87 6.36 -16.13
CA PRO A 80 -16.57 7.04 -17.40
C PRO A 80 -15.94 8.44 -17.20
N PRO A 81 -15.15 8.95 -18.15
CA PRO A 81 -14.66 10.34 -18.09
C PRO A 81 -15.78 11.36 -17.93
N LEU A 82 -15.58 12.33 -17.03
CA LEU A 82 -16.56 13.36 -16.69
C LEU A 82 -16.25 14.68 -17.41
N ARG A 83 -17.21 15.25 -18.14
CA ARG A 83 -17.06 16.57 -18.80
C ARG A 83 -17.33 17.75 -17.88
N ILE A 84 -16.30 18.33 -17.30
CA ILE A 84 -16.48 19.46 -16.38
C ILE A 84 -16.05 20.79 -17.02
N PRO A 85 -16.57 21.94 -16.53
CA PRO A 85 -16.12 23.24 -16.97
C PRO A 85 -14.60 23.40 -16.79
N ALA A 86 -13.92 24.01 -17.76
CA ALA A 86 -12.47 24.19 -17.72
C ALA A 86 -11.98 24.92 -16.45
N ALA A 87 -12.81 25.82 -15.89
CA ALA A 87 -12.52 26.54 -14.65
C ALA A 87 -12.51 25.66 -13.39
N SER A 88 -13.06 24.45 -13.46
CA SER A 88 -13.13 23.47 -12.36
C SER A 88 -12.29 22.23 -12.64
N CYS A 89 -11.51 22.24 -13.73
CA CYS A 89 -10.75 21.10 -14.21
C CYS A 89 -9.36 21.08 -13.60
N GLU A 90 -9.32 20.56 -12.37
CA GLU A 90 -8.11 20.46 -11.56
C GLU A 90 -7.79 19.00 -11.25
N ASP A 91 -6.50 18.69 -11.14
CA ASP A 91 -6.04 17.37 -10.73
C ASP A 91 -6.28 17.18 -9.23
N GLU A 92 -7.00 16.12 -8.85
CA GLU A 92 -7.31 15.78 -7.46
C GLU A 92 -6.73 14.41 -7.09
N LEU A 93 -6.10 14.33 -5.92
CA LEU A 93 -5.52 13.10 -5.36
C LEU A 93 -6.31 12.69 -4.12
N PHE A 94 -6.75 11.42 -4.09
CA PHE A 94 -7.55 10.90 -2.99
C PHE A 94 -6.76 9.89 -2.15
N GLU A 95 -6.87 10.02 -0.83
CA GLU A 95 -6.21 9.12 0.12
C GLU A 95 -6.83 7.72 0.14
N SER A 96 -8.10 7.59 -0.29
CA SER A 96 -8.84 6.35 -0.33
C SER A 96 -9.79 6.27 -1.52
N HIS A 97 -10.14 5.03 -1.91
CA HIS A 97 -11.09 4.76 -2.98
C HIS A 97 -12.49 5.30 -2.66
N GLY A 98 -12.95 5.18 -1.42
CA GLY A 98 -14.28 5.68 -1.02
C GLY A 98 -14.39 7.20 -1.14
N ALA A 99 -13.35 7.95 -0.76
CA ALA A 99 -13.31 9.40 -0.93
C ALA A 99 -13.31 9.80 -2.43
N PHE A 100 -12.61 9.04 -3.26
CA PHE A 100 -12.65 9.20 -4.72
C PHE A 100 -14.05 8.93 -5.27
N GLU A 101 -14.70 7.82 -4.88
CA GLU A 101 -16.04 7.46 -5.35
C GLU A 101 -17.07 8.53 -4.97
N GLU A 102 -17.07 8.97 -3.71
CA GLU A 102 -17.99 10.00 -3.22
C GLU A 102 -17.86 11.29 -4.03
N ARG A 103 -16.61 11.75 -4.23
CA ARG A 103 -16.32 12.96 -5.02
C ARG A 103 -16.68 12.79 -6.49
N TYR A 104 -16.35 11.65 -7.09
CA TYR A 104 -16.66 11.34 -8.47
C TYR A 104 -18.19 11.34 -8.69
N VAL A 105 -18.94 10.72 -7.79
CA VAL A 105 -20.41 10.67 -7.84
C VAL A 105 -20.99 12.08 -7.71
N GLU A 106 -20.50 12.90 -6.79
CA GLU A 106 -20.91 14.30 -6.65
C GLU A 106 -20.72 15.09 -7.96
N LEU A 107 -19.56 14.96 -8.60
CA LEU A 107 -19.24 15.61 -9.87
C LEU A 107 -20.10 15.08 -11.03
N ALA A 108 -20.37 13.77 -11.06
CA ALA A 108 -21.24 13.15 -12.06
C ALA A 108 -22.69 13.62 -11.93
N PHE A 109 -23.23 13.69 -10.70
CA PHE A 109 -24.57 14.22 -10.44
C PHE A 109 -24.67 15.71 -10.78
N SER A 110 -23.64 16.50 -10.52
CA SER A 110 -23.61 17.92 -10.86
C SER A 110 -23.69 18.16 -12.37
N GLN A 111 -23.21 17.22 -13.20
CA GLN A 111 -23.34 17.28 -14.66
C GLN A 111 -24.71 16.85 -15.18
N ALA A 112 -25.40 15.96 -14.47
CA ALA A 112 -26.72 15.48 -14.89
C ALA A 112 -27.78 16.62 -14.88
N GLY A 113 -27.50 17.73 -14.19
CA GLY A 113 -28.40 18.87 -14.05
C GLY A 113 -29.68 18.51 -13.27
N PRO A 114 -30.41 19.51 -12.74
CA PRO A 114 -31.79 19.26 -12.31
C PRO A 114 -32.59 18.86 -13.57
N GLY A 115 -33.01 17.60 -13.64
CA GLY A 115 -33.91 17.15 -14.70
C GLY A 115 -35.20 18.01 -14.74
N PRO A 116 -35.81 18.19 -15.92
CA PRO A 116 -37.00 19.02 -16.10
C PRO A 116 -38.21 18.55 -15.29
#